data_AF-A0AA39T941-F1
#
_entry.id   AF-A0AA39T941-F1
#
_cell.length_a   1.000
_cell.length_b   1.000
_cell.length_c   1.000
_cell.angle_alpha   90.00
_cell.angle_beta   90.00
_cell.angle_gamma   90.00
#
_symmetry.space_group_name_H-M   'P 1'
#
loop_
_entity.id
_entity.type
_entity.pdbx_description
1 polymer ?
#
loop_
_entity_poly.entity_id
_entity_poly.type
_entity_poly.pdbx_seq_one_letter_code
_entity_poly.pdbx_strand_id
1 'polypeptide(L)'
;MSTERCDIIQEDPFIWRLCSGMHIDDALLIALDIEQTYHRMFAVAHDDPAIADPYIGLVNVLDTRNLSLFTAQNSRISDCFRVFQLHPKQHPHNGDPVMVPGIGTFKTHWNLYTENMLASLDWEGVVAAGRGVLACLSLSHVVGSSNSDICRYQREIYPTLDIDLFLYRISPEEVEKKIISIYESVKEAVPYETVFIRTKNTISVHSEEPHCPVATAS
;
A
#
# COMPACT_ATOMS: atom_id res chain seq x y z
N MET A 1 25.55 26.62 16.29
CA MET A 1 25.30 27.17 14.94
C MET A 1 25.77 26.14 13.94
N SER A 2 24.83 25.34 13.44
CA SER A 2 25.07 24.31 12.42
C SER A 2 23.84 24.36 11.54
N THR A 3 23.98 25.13 10.47
CA THR A 3 23.23 25.12 9.20
C THR A 3 21.98 24.25 9.18
N GLU A 4 20.84 24.92 9.27
CA GLU A 4 19.58 24.53 8.63
C GLU A 4 19.90 24.13 7.18
N ARG A 5 19.89 22.83 6.90
CA ARG A 5 19.67 22.36 5.53
C ARG A 5 18.23 22.69 5.22
N CYS A 6 18.06 23.76 4.45
CA CYS A 6 16.81 24.18 3.85
C CYS A 6 16.17 22.95 3.17
N ASP A 7 15.10 22.44 3.78
CA ASP A 7 14.26 21.35 3.29
C ASP A 7 13.52 21.80 2.02
N ILE A 8 14.24 21.89 0.90
CA ILE A 8 13.61 21.87 -0.43
C ILE A 8 13.46 20.39 -0.78
N ILE A 9 12.47 19.75 -0.15
CA ILE A 9 11.99 18.44 -0.61
C ILE A 9 11.22 18.72 -1.89
N GLN A 10 11.90 18.49 -3.01
CA GLN A 10 11.42 18.60 -4.39
C GLN A 10 10.02 17.99 -4.47
N GLU A 11 9.00 18.80 -4.77
CA GLU A 11 7.64 18.29 -4.96
C GLU A 11 7.66 17.22 -6.06
N ASP A 12 6.95 16.11 -5.84
CA ASP A 12 6.88 15.04 -6.82
C ASP A 12 6.43 15.63 -8.17
N PRO A 13 7.19 15.44 -9.26
CA PRO A 13 6.90 16.13 -10.51
C PRO A 13 5.52 15.81 -11.08
N PHE A 14 4.98 14.63 -10.82
CA PHE A 14 3.65 14.23 -11.27
C PHE A 14 2.57 14.94 -10.43
N ILE A 15 2.68 14.90 -9.10
CA ILE A 15 1.78 15.62 -8.20
C ILE A 15 1.79 17.12 -8.45
N TRP A 16 2.97 17.72 -8.63
CA TRP A 16 3.10 19.14 -8.93
C TRP A 16 2.35 19.53 -10.22
N ARG A 17 2.42 18.71 -11.27
CA ARG A 17 1.68 18.93 -12.52
C ARG A 17 0.17 18.92 -12.28
N LEU A 18 -0.33 17.95 -11.51
CA LEU A 18 -1.75 17.88 -11.15
C LEU A 18 -2.19 19.11 -10.34
N CYS A 19 -1.42 19.49 -9.32
CA CYS A 19 -1.68 20.68 -8.50
C CYS A 19 -1.64 21.98 -9.30
N SER A 20 -0.86 22.03 -10.39
CA SER A 20 -0.78 23.17 -11.31
C SER A 20 -1.97 23.28 -12.28
N GLY A 21 -2.93 22.35 -12.21
CA GLY A 21 -4.12 22.33 -13.04
C GLY A 21 -3.94 21.62 -14.39
N MET A 22 -2.86 20.86 -14.58
CA MET A 22 -2.69 20.00 -15.75
C MET A 22 -3.74 18.88 -15.74
N HIS A 23 -4.28 18.54 -16.92
CA HIS A 23 -5.20 17.40 -17.04
C HIS A 23 -4.48 16.10 -16.68
N ILE A 24 -5.20 15.17 -16.03
CA ILE A 24 -4.61 13.91 -15.53
C ILE A 24 -3.96 13.08 -16.64
N ASP A 25 -4.58 13.03 -17.82
CA ASP A 25 -4.05 12.28 -18.96
C ASP A 25 -2.71 12.84 -19.45
N ASP A 26 -2.59 14.17 -19.52
CA ASP A 26 -1.35 14.84 -19.96
C ASP A 26 -0.23 14.64 -18.92
N ALA A 27 -0.58 14.78 -17.63
CA ALA A 27 0.35 14.54 -16.54
C ALA A 27 0.84 13.08 -16.52
N LEU A 28 -0.07 12.12 -16.79
CA LEU A 28 0.24 10.70 -16.84
C LEU A 28 1.13 10.35 -18.03
N LEU A 29 0.86 10.90 -19.22
CA LEU A 29 1.70 10.67 -20.40
C LEU A 29 3.16 11.10 -20.14
N ILE A 30 3.35 12.28 -19.55
CA ILE A 30 4.69 12.76 -19.18
C ILE A 30 5.35 11.83 -18.15
N ALA A 31 4.59 11.37 -17.15
CA ALA A 31 5.12 10.44 -16.14
C ALA A 31 5.54 9.10 -16.75
N LEU A 32 4.76 8.56 -17.68
CA LEU A 32 5.08 7.32 -18.40
C LEU A 32 6.34 7.46 -19.28
N ASP A 33 6.53 8.59 -19.94
CA ASP A 33 7.75 8.86 -20.73
C ASP A 33 9.01 8.94 -19.83
N ILE A 34 8.87 9.55 -18.65
CA ILE A 34 9.93 9.62 -17.64
C ILE A 34 10.23 8.21 -17.11
N GLU A 35 9.21 7.44 -16.74
CA GLU A 35 9.34 6.05 -16.28
C GLU A 35 10.06 5.19 -17.33
N GLN A 36 9.70 5.33 -18.61
CA GLN A 36 10.36 4.61 -19.70
C GLN A 36 11.85 4.96 -19.80
N THR A 37 12.21 6.21 -19.51
CA THR A 37 13.60 6.66 -19.45
C THR A 37 14.35 5.97 -18.31
N TYR A 38 13.76 5.92 -17.10
CA TYR A 38 14.34 5.20 -15.98
C TYR A 38 14.50 3.71 -16.26
N HIS A 39 13.50 3.05 -16.87
CA HIS A 39 13.61 1.65 -17.28
C HIS A 39 14.81 1.39 -18.21
N ARG A 40 15.10 2.29 -19.15
CA ARG A 40 16.29 2.19 -20.00
C ARG A 40 17.58 2.37 -19.21
N MET A 41 17.60 3.32 -18.27
CA MET A 41 18.77 3.58 -17.42
C MET A 41 19.07 2.39 -16.50
N PHE A 42 18.05 1.79 -15.87
CA PHE A 42 18.22 0.57 -15.08
C PHE A 42 18.77 -0.61 -15.91
N ALA A 43 18.43 -0.69 -17.20
CA ALA A 43 18.92 -1.75 -18.08
C ALA A 43 20.37 -1.54 -18.56
N VAL A 44 20.81 -0.29 -18.75
CA VAL A 44 22.09 0.03 -19.42
C VAL A 44 23.16 0.55 -18.44
N ALA A 45 22.76 1.31 -17.42
CA ALA A 45 23.63 2.06 -16.53
C ALA A 45 23.11 2.02 -15.08
N HIS A 46 23.10 0.82 -14.48
CA HIS A 46 22.59 0.58 -13.13
C HIS A 46 23.28 1.39 -12.01
N ASP A 47 24.50 1.88 -12.25
CA ASP A 47 25.28 2.70 -11.31
C ASP A 47 25.11 4.22 -11.54
N ASP A 48 24.22 4.65 -12.43
CA ASP A 48 24.01 6.06 -12.71
C ASP A 48 23.42 6.79 -11.47
N PRO A 49 24.03 7.89 -11.00
CA PRO A 49 23.53 8.65 -9.85
C PRO A 49 22.08 9.12 -10.00
N ALA A 50 21.59 9.29 -11.23
CA ALA A 50 20.21 9.69 -11.51
C ALA A 50 19.18 8.63 -11.08
N ILE A 51 19.56 7.35 -10.96
CA ILE A 51 18.70 6.26 -10.49
C ILE A 51 19.15 5.68 -9.15
N ALA A 52 20.03 6.39 -8.43
CA ALA A 52 20.51 5.97 -7.12
C ALA A 52 19.43 6.07 -6.02
N ASP A 53 18.41 6.90 -6.21
CA ASP A 53 17.28 7.01 -5.27
C ASP A 53 16.36 5.79 -5.42
N PRO A 54 16.20 4.95 -4.37
CA PRO A 54 15.32 3.79 -4.42
C PRO A 54 13.84 4.14 -4.51
N TYR A 55 13.45 5.39 -4.26
CA TYR A 55 12.06 5.86 -4.32
C TYR A 55 11.76 6.64 -5.59
N ILE A 56 12.66 6.63 -6.57
CA ILE A 56 12.46 7.35 -7.83
C ILE A 56 11.18 6.91 -8.55
N GLY A 57 10.37 7.89 -8.95
CA GLY A 57 9.09 7.65 -9.62
C GLY A 57 7.95 7.18 -8.69
N LEU A 58 8.19 7.03 -7.38
CA LEU A 58 7.15 6.71 -6.42
C LEU A 58 6.52 7.97 -5.82
N VAL A 59 5.19 7.97 -5.73
CA VAL A 59 4.41 9.02 -5.09
C VAL A 59 4.07 8.62 -3.66
N ASN A 60 4.42 9.47 -2.68
CA ASN A 60 3.95 9.29 -1.32
C ASN A 60 2.49 9.74 -1.18
N VAL A 61 1.56 8.78 -1.31
CA VAL A 61 0.11 9.05 -1.25
C VAL A 61 -0.39 9.45 0.15
N LEU A 62 0.39 9.17 1.21
CA LEU A 62 0.03 9.50 2.60
C LEU A 62 0.68 10.81 3.09
N ASP A 63 1.37 11.53 2.21
CA ASP A 63 1.86 12.87 2.49
C ASP A 63 0.68 13.85 2.60
N THR A 64 0.66 14.64 3.68
CA THR A 64 -0.44 15.58 3.96
C THR A 64 -0.60 16.65 2.89
N ARG A 65 0.46 16.95 2.13
CA ARG A 65 0.44 17.87 0.98
C ARG A 65 -0.40 17.35 -0.19
N ASN A 66 -0.56 16.03 -0.29
CA ASN A 66 -1.23 15.37 -1.41
C ASN A 66 -2.72 15.09 -1.13
N LEU A 67 -3.18 15.23 0.12
CA LEU A 67 -4.51 14.80 0.54
C LEU A 67 -5.66 15.50 -0.20
N SER A 68 -5.48 16.74 -0.63
CA SER A 68 -6.50 17.48 -1.41
C SER A 68 -6.77 16.85 -2.78
N LEU A 69 -5.77 16.21 -3.39
CA LEU A 69 -5.90 15.46 -4.64
C LEU A 69 -6.70 14.17 -4.46
N PHE A 70 -6.72 13.63 -3.26
CA PHE A 70 -7.38 12.37 -2.93
C PHE A 70 -8.73 12.59 -2.25
N THR A 71 -9.53 13.47 -2.87
CA THR A 71 -10.93 13.71 -2.50
C THR A 71 -11.84 13.19 -3.59
N ALA A 72 -12.95 12.59 -3.18
CA ALA A 72 -13.93 12.07 -4.10
C ALA A 72 -14.57 13.21 -4.87
N GLN A 73 -14.49 13.16 -6.19
CA GLN A 73 -15.21 14.09 -7.05
C GLN A 73 -16.33 13.35 -7.75
N ASN A 74 -17.55 13.90 -7.67
CA ASN A 74 -18.62 13.55 -8.59
C ASN A 74 -18.25 14.13 -9.95
N SER A 75 -17.36 13.45 -10.66
CA SER A 75 -17.14 13.74 -12.05
C SER A 75 -18.48 13.51 -12.77
N ARG A 76 -18.93 14.48 -13.55
CA ARG A 76 -20.12 14.38 -14.43
C ARG A 76 -19.90 13.39 -15.58
N ILE A 77 -18.97 12.46 -15.41
CA ILE A 77 -18.58 11.50 -16.40
C ILE A 77 -19.54 10.31 -16.26
N SER A 78 -20.80 10.54 -16.61
CA SER A 78 -21.82 9.49 -16.64
C SER A 78 -21.51 8.41 -17.69
N ASP A 79 -20.67 8.74 -18.68
CA ASP A 79 -20.53 7.97 -19.92
C ASP A 79 -19.16 7.29 -20.08
N CYS A 80 -18.25 7.36 -19.08
CA CYS A 80 -16.99 6.63 -19.16
C CYS A 80 -17.11 5.21 -18.64
N PHE A 81 -16.44 4.29 -19.36
CA PHE A 81 -16.26 2.92 -18.94
C PHE A 81 -15.47 2.88 -17.62
N ARG A 82 -16.08 2.30 -16.59
CA ARG A 82 -15.41 2.05 -15.30
C ARG A 82 -14.59 0.77 -15.43
N VAL A 83 -13.27 0.92 -15.45
CA VAL A 83 -12.32 -0.21 -15.53
C VAL A 83 -12.42 -1.10 -14.27
N PHE A 84 -12.65 -0.49 -13.11
CA PHE A 84 -12.84 -1.20 -11.84
C PHE A 84 -14.17 -0.77 -11.20
N GLN A 85 -15.07 -1.73 -10.99
CA GLN A 85 -16.30 -1.51 -10.25
C GLN A 85 -16.01 -1.66 -8.76
N LEU A 86 -16.26 -0.58 -8.00
CA LEU A 86 -16.17 -0.62 -6.55
C LEU A 86 -17.46 -1.22 -5.97
N HIS A 87 -17.35 -1.83 -4.80
CA HIS A 87 -18.53 -2.26 -4.06
C HIS A 87 -19.37 -1.02 -3.68
N PRO A 88 -20.72 -1.10 -3.64
CA PRO A 88 -21.56 0.06 -3.34
C PRO A 88 -21.21 0.79 -2.04
N LYS A 89 -20.81 0.04 -1.00
CA LYS A 89 -20.36 0.57 0.30
C LYS A 89 -18.99 1.27 0.26
N GLN A 90 -18.26 1.17 -0.85
CA GLN A 90 -16.97 1.84 -1.06
C GLN A 90 -17.12 3.13 -1.84
N HIS A 91 -18.31 3.48 -2.35
CA HIS A 91 -18.49 4.74 -3.06
C HIS A 91 -18.43 5.92 -2.07
N PRO A 92 -17.35 6.72 -2.11
CA PRO A 92 -17.27 7.91 -1.27
C PRO A 92 -18.30 8.95 -1.72
N HIS A 93 -18.81 9.77 -0.80
CA HIS A 93 -19.60 10.94 -1.18
C HIS A 93 -18.69 12.04 -1.73
N ASN A 94 -19.24 12.94 -2.54
CA ASN A 94 -18.47 14.04 -3.12
C ASN A 94 -17.86 14.92 -2.03
N GLY A 95 -16.54 15.11 -2.09
CA GLY A 95 -15.74 15.84 -1.11
C GLY A 95 -15.17 14.96 0.00
N ASP A 96 -15.59 13.70 0.14
CA ASP A 96 -15.03 12.81 1.14
C ASP A 96 -13.58 12.46 0.80
N PRO A 97 -12.70 12.31 1.81
CA PRO A 97 -11.38 11.73 1.60
C PRO A 97 -11.55 10.30 1.06
N VAL A 98 -10.74 9.91 0.08
CA VAL A 98 -10.77 8.52 -0.47
C VAL A 98 -9.70 7.62 0.15
N MET A 99 -8.82 8.18 0.97
CA MET A 99 -7.76 7.46 1.67
C MET A 99 -7.72 7.84 3.15
N VAL A 100 -7.09 7.00 3.96
CA VAL A 100 -6.78 7.32 5.36
C VAL A 100 -5.89 8.57 5.47
N PRO A 101 -6.00 9.36 6.56
CA PRO A 101 -5.36 10.67 6.68
C PRO A 101 -3.84 10.62 6.89
N GLY A 102 -3.26 9.43 7.10
CA GLY A 102 -1.82 9.28 7.28
C GLY A 102 -1.39 7.88 7.66
N ILE A 103 -0.07 7.69 7.77
CA ILE A 103 0.56 6.39 8.02
C ILE A 103 0.18 5.77 9.37
N GLY A 104 -0.13 6.60 10.38
CA GLY A 104 -0.58 6.09 11.69
C GLY A 104 -1.89 5.32 11.60
N THR A 105 -2.91 5.92 10.97
CA THR A 105 -4.20 5.27 10.73
C THR A 105 -4.06 4.06 9.81
N PHE A 106 -3.21 4.16 8.77
CA PHE A 106 -2.89 3.02 7.91
C PHE A 106 -2.33 1.85 8.74
N LYS A 107 -1.36 2.07 9.62
CA LYS A 107 -0.77 1.03 10.47
C LYS A 107 -1.79 0.39 11.41
N THR A 108 -2.73 1.17 11.97
CA THR A 108 -3.82 0.62 12.77
C THR A 108 -4.71 -0.30 11.94
N HIS A 109 -5.13 0.13 10.75
CA HIS A 109 -5.93 -0.71 9.85
C HIS A 109 -5.17 -1.93 9.36
N TRP A 110 -3.86 -1.79 9.08
CA TRP A 110 -2.98 -2.88 8.69
C TRP A 110 -2.89 -3.94 9.77
N ASN A 111 -2.63 -3.54 11.02
CA ASN A 111 -2.55 -4.47 12.14
C ASN A 111 -3.88 -5.20 12.40
N LEU A 112 -5.02 -4.53 12.18
CA LEU A 112 -6.34 -5.17 12.25
C LEU A 112 -6.56 -6.14 11.08
N TYR A 113 -6.22 -5.73 9.86
CA TYR A 113 -6.38 -6.52 8.65
C TYR A 113 -5.54 -7.79 8.68
N THR A 114 -4.30 -7.68 9.14
CA THR A 114 -3.37 -8.81 9.27
C THR A 114 -3.48 -9.51 10.61
N GLU A 115 -4.43 -9.15 11.47
CA GLU A 115 -4.58 -9.69 12.84
C GLU A 115 -3.27 -9.72 13.66
N ASN A 116 -2.43 -8.69 13.48
CA ASN A 116 -1.07 -8.59 14.03
C ASN A 116 -0.09 -9.72 13.63
N MET A 117 -0.41 -10.58 12.66
CA MET A 117 0.48 -11.64 12.17
C MET A 117 1.85 -11.15 11.70
N LEU A 118 1.91 -9.88 11.25
CA LEU A 118 3.13 -9.25 10.73
C LEU A 118 3.70 -8.18 11.67
N ALA A 119 3.26 -8.12 12.93
CA ALA A 119 3.68 -7.07 13.86
C ALA A 119 5.16 -7.17 14.26
N SER A 120 5.71 -8.40 14.29
CA SER A 120 7.12 -8.68 14.60
C SER A 120 8.02 -8.75 13.36
N LEU A 121 7.46 -8.56 12.16
CA LEU A 121 8.21 -8.65 10.92
C LEU A 121 9.21 -7.50 10.79
N ASP A 122 10.47 -7.84 10.47
CA ASP A 122 11.44 -6.87 10.01
C ASP A 122 11.18 -6.47 8.55
N TRP A 123 10.71 -5.23 8.38
CA TRP A 123 10.32 -4.66 7.08
C TRP A 123 11.51 -4.25 6.20
N GLU A 124 12.75 -4.34 6.66
CA GLU A 124 13.91 -4.03 5.83
C GLU A 124 13.98 -4.97 4.61
N GLY A 125 13.98 -4.39 3.40
CA GLY A 125 13.97 -5.14 2.15
C GLY A 125 12.64 -5.85 1.84
N VAL A 126 11.55 -5.51 2.55
CA VAL A 126 10.20 -6.06 2.33
C VAL A 126 9.23 -4.95 1.90
N VAL A 127 8.40 -5.22 0.89
CA VAL A 127 7.30 -4.34 0.47
C VAL A 127 6.00 -5.13 0.54
N ALA A 128 5.00 -4.59 1.23
CA ALA A 128 3.63 -5.05 1.09
C ALA A 128 2.97 -4.36 -0.11
N ALA A 129 2.21 -5.11 -0.90
CA ALA A 129 1.43 -4.57 -2.00
C ALA A 129 0.09 -5.32 -2.15
N GLY A 130 -0.61 -5.03 -3.24
CA GLY A 130 -1.84 -5.74 -3.58
C GLY A 130 -3.06 -5.29 -2.78
N ARG A 131 -4.04 -6.19 -2.67
CA ARG A 131 -5.38 -5.86 -2.17
C ARG A 131 -5.40 -5.54 -0.68
N GLY A 132 -4.54 -6.16 0.12
CA GLY A 132 -4.44 -5.86 1.56
C GLY A 132 -4.03 -4.41 1.84
N VAL A 133 -3.09 -3.87 1.06
CA VAL A 133 -2.67 -2.46 1.18
C VAL A 133 -3.82 -1.53 0.79
N LEU A 134 -4.51 -1.82 -0.32
CA LEU A 134 -5.69 -1.06 -0.75
C LEU A 134 -6.81 -1.10 0.30
N ALA A 135 -7.04 -2.28 0.90
CA ALA A 135 -8.02 -2.46 1.95
C ALA A 135 -7.73 -1.60 3.17
N CYS A 136 -6.47 -1.41 3.55
CA CYS A 136 -6.10 -0.57 4.69
C CYS A 136 -6.11 0.93 4.35
N LEU A 137 -5.87 1.27 3.08
CA LEU A 137 -5.80 2.63 2.58
C LEU A 137 -7.21 3.25 2.35
N SER A 138 -8.16 2.49 1.78
CA SER A 138 -9.47 3.01 1.31
C SER A 138 -10.55 3.14 2.40
N LEU A 139 -10.20 3.05 3.68
CA LEU A 139 -11.14 3.02 4.82
C LEU A 139 -11.43 4.38 5.43
N SER A 140 -11.38 5.44 4.64
CA SER A 140 -11.56 6.82 5.10
C SER A 140 -12.89 7.07 5.83
N HIS A 141 -13.97 6.42 5.40
CA HIS A 141 -15.32 6.58 5.95
C HIS A 141 -15.57 5.80 7.26
N VAL A 142 -14.69 4.85 7.62
CA VAL A 142 -14.74 4.16 8.93
C VAL A 142 -13.67 4.67 9.90
N VAL A 143 -12.92 5.72 9.54
CA VAL A 143 -11.94 6.34 10.45
C VAL A 143 -12.65 6.83 11.71
N GLY A 144 -12.16 6.43 12.88
CA GLY A 144 -12.76 6.74 14.18
C GLY A 144 -13.86 5.76 14.64
N SER A 145 -14.17 4.74 13.83
CA SER A 145 -15.05 3.64 14.23
C SER A 145 -14.34 2.68 15.20
N SER A 146 -15.08 1.77 15.81
CA SER A 146 -14.48 0.73 16.65
C SER A 146 -13.63 -0.24 15.82
N ASN A 147 -12.62 -0.86 16.44
CA ASN A 147 -11.81 -1.90 15.80
C ASN A 147 -12.67 -3.03 15.23
N SER A 148 -13.77 -3.39 15.92
CA SER A 148 -14.72 -4.40 15.47
C SER A 148 -15.41 -4.01 14.15
N ASP A 149 -15.83 -2.75 14.04
CA ASP A 149 -16.48 -2.25 12.83
C ASP A 149 -15.52 -2.21 11.64
N ILE A 150 -14.26 -1.80 11.87
CA ILE A 150 -13.20 -1.79 10.87
C ILE A 150 -12.95 -3.22 10.36
N CYS A 151 -12.75 -4.19 11.26
CA CYS A 151 -12.52 -5.59 10.89
C CYS A 151 -13.72 -6.17 10.11
N ARG A 152 -14.94 -5.90 10.56
CA ARG A 152 -16.16 -6.35 9.86
C ARG A 152 -16.21 -5.78 8.44
N TYR A 153 -15.95 -4.48 8.30
CA TYR A 153 -15.95 -3.84 6.99
C TYR A 153 -14.87 -4.44 6.08
N GLN A 154 -13.64 -4.61 6.58
CA GLN A 154 -12.54 -5.20 5.82
C GLN A 154 -12.91 -6.58 5.28
N ARG A 155 -13.52 -7.45 6.09
CA ARG A 155 -13.95 -8.79 5.66
C ARG A 155 -15.11 -8.77 4.68
N GLU A 156 -16.07 -7.85 4.85
CA GLU A 156 -17.19 -7.73 3.91
C GLU A 156 -16.75 -7.29 2.50
N ILE A 157 -15.77 -6.39 2.42
CA ILE A 157 -15.33 -5.81 1.16
C ILE A 157 -14.16 -6.57 0.53
N TYR A 158 -13.28 -7.11 1.36
CA TYR A 158 -12.10 -7.87 0.97
C TYR A 158 -12.15 -9.26 1.61
N PRO A 159 -13.07 -10.13 1.17
CA PRO A 159 -13.31 -11.43 1.81
C PRO A 159 -12.13 -12.38 1.71
N THR A 160 -11.32 -12.29 0.66
CA THR A 160 -10.04 -12.99 0.61
C THR A 160 -8.97 -12.08 1.21
N LEU A 161 -8.38 -12.56 2.30
CA LEU A 161 -7.26 -11.93 3.01
C LEU A 161 -5.95 -12.38 2.37
N ASP A 162 -5.70 -11.89 1.15
CA ASP A 162 -4.44 -12.14 0.46
C ASP A 162 -3.47 -10.98 0.77
N ILE A 163 -2.33 -11.31 1.37
CA ILE A 163 -1.26 -10.36 1.66
C ILE A 163 -0.07 -10.67 0.77
N ASP A 164 0.22 -9.76 -0.16
CA ASP A 164 1.36 -9.90 -1.07
C ASP A 164 2.59 -9.20 -0.47
N LEU A 165 3.63 -9.98 -0.15
CA LEU A 165 4.92 -9.49 0.30
C LEU A 165 5.99 -9.71 -0.78
N PHE A 166 6.71 -8.66 -1.12
CA PHE A 166 7.80 -8.67 -2.10
C PHE A 166 9.13 -8.41 -1.39
N LEU A 167 10.13 -9.20 -1.72
CA LEU A 167 11.50 -9.00 -1.27
C LEU A 167 12.26 -8.19 -2.32
N TYR A 168 12.88 -7.10 -1.91
CA TYR A 168 13.62 -6.21 -2.80
C TYR A 168 14.98 -5.84 -2.22
N ARG A 169 15.97 -5.69 -3.10
CA ARG A 169 17.33 -5.23 -2.76
C ARG A 169 18.00 -6.06 -1.66
N ILE A 170 17.71 -7.37 -1.64
CA ILE A 170 18.32 -8.36 -0.75
C ILE A 170 19.18 -9.29 -1.61
N SER A 171 20.39 -9.63 -1.14
CA SER A 171 21.25 -10.59 -1.84
C SER A 171 20.67 -12.01 -1.78
N PRO A 172 20.99 -12.92 -2.72
CA PRO A 172 20.45 -14.28 -2.69
C PRO A 172 20.69 -15.04 -1.37
N GLU A 173 21.84 -14.81 -0.73
CA GLU A 173 22.19 -15.44 0.55
C GLU A 173 21.37 -14.89 1.73
N GLU A 174 20.99 -13.62 1.67
CA GLU A 174 20.17 -12.96 2.68
C GLU A 174 18.68 -13.25 2.47
N VAL A 175 18.24 -13.49 1.23
CA VAL A 175 16.85 -13.83 0.90
C VAL A 175 16.39 -15.06 1.67
N GLU A 176 17.21 -16.12 1.73
CA GLU A 176 16.87 -17.33 2.47
C GLU A 176 16.69 -17.04 3.97
N LYS A 177 17.60 -16.26 4.56
CA LYS A 177 17.50 -15.85 5.98
C LYS A 177 16.26 -15.00 6.23
N LYS A 178 15.93 -14.08 5.32
CA LYS A 178 14.74 -13.23 5.43
C LYS A 178 13.46 -14.05 5.32
N ILE A 179 13.41 -15.03 4.41
CA ILE A 179 12.29 -15.97 4.29
C ILE A 179 12.10 -16.76 5.57
N ILE A 180 13.17 -17.30 6.16
CA ILE A 180 13.11 -18.05 7.43
C ILE A 180 12.61 -17.14 8.55
N SER A 181 13.11 -15.90 8.63
CA SER A 181 12.65 -14.93 9.61
C SER A 181 11.15 -14.60 9.45
N ILE A 182 10.67 -14.37 8.22
CA ILE A 182 9.23 -14.18 7.94
C ILE A 182 8.44 -15.41 8.39
N TYR A 183 8.93 -16.61 8.07
CA TYR A 183 8.29 -17.87 8.46
C TYR A 183 8.16 -17.98 9.99
N GLU A 184 9.23 -17.70 10.74
CA GLU A 184 9.22 -17.75 12.20
C GLU A 184 8.26 -16.71 12.78
N SER A 185 8.30 -15.47 12.29
CA SER A 185 7.39 -14.40 12.73
C SER A 185 5.92 -14.75 12.52
N VAL A 186 5.56 -15.27 11.34
CA VAL A 186 4.17 -15.66 11.05
C VAL A 186 3.75 -16.85 11.89
N LYS A 187 4.62 -17.86 12.04
CA LYS A 187 4.31 -19.05 12.83
C LYS A 187 4.14 -18.75 14.31
N GLU A 188 4.89 -17.81 14.87
CA GLU A 188 4.73 -17.38 16.26
C GLU A 188 3.45 -16.59 16.48
N ALA A 189 3.01 -15.83 15.48
CA ALA A 189 1.84 -14.96 15.59
C ALA A 189 0.52 -15.70 15.29
N VAL A 190 0.53 -16.75 14.48
CA VAL A 190 -0.66 -17.51 14.10
C VAL A 190 -0.84 -18.72 15.03
N PRO A 191 -1.93 -18.81 15.80
CA PRO A 191 -2.15 -19.92 16.74
C PRO A 191 -2.62 -21.23 16.07
N TYR A 192 -2.90 -21.19 14.77
CA TYR A 192 -3.45 -22.30 13.99
C TYR A 192 -2.37 -23.02 13.16
N GLU A 193 -2.72 -24.20 12.63
CA GLU A 193 -1.86 -24.89 11.69
C GLU A 193 -1.68 -24.05 10.41
N THR A 194 -0.43 -23.90 9.99
CA THR A 194 -0.04 -23.10 8.82
C THR A 194 0.67 -23.99 7.81
N VAL A 195 0.18 -23.96 6.57
CA VAL A 195 0.73 -24.70 5.43
C VAL A 195 1.55 -23.74 4.59
N PHE A 196 2.82 -24.08 4.37
CA PHE A 196 3.74 -23.29 3.56
C PHE A 196 4.01 -24.03 2.26
N ILE A 197 3.67 -23.40 1.13
CA ILE A 197 3.88 -23.93 -0.21
C ILE A 197 4.97 -23.09 -0.88
N ARG A 198 6.13 -23.70 -1.13
CA ARG A 198 7.23 -23.06 -1.86
C ARG A 198 7.20 -23.48 -3.33
N THR A 199 7.18 -22.49 -4.21
CA THR A 199 7.44 -22.64 -5.64
C THR A 199 8.82 -22.07 -6.00
N LYS A 200 9.13 -21.96 -7.30
CA LYS A 200 10.42 -21.44 -7.77
C LYS A 200 10.70 -20.01 -7.27
N ASN A 201 9.68 -19.14 -7.30
CA ASN A 201 9.82 -17.70 -7.08
C ASN A 201 8.85 -17.14 -6.03
N THR A 202 7.99 -17.98 -5.43
CA THR A 202 6.93 -17.54 -4.53
C THR A 202 6.77 -18.53 -3.40
N ILE A 203 6.53 -18.01 -2.20
CA ILE A 203 6.13 -18.79 -1.03
C ILE A 203 4.72 -18.34 -0.66
N SER A 204 3.79 -19.28 -0.68
CA SER A 204 2.41 -19.04 -0.27
C SER A 204 2.22 -19.65 1.12
N VAL A 205 1.73 -18.82 2.04
CA VAL A 205 1.42 -19.23 3.41
C VAL A 205 -0.10 -19.28 3.52
N HIS A 206 -0.62 -20.45 3.85
CA HIS A 206 -2.05 -20.66 4.07
C HIS A 206 -2.24 -21.03 5.54
N SER A 207 -3.03 -20.27 6.27
CA SER A 207 -3.58 -20.69 7.56
C SER A 207 -5.02 -21.13 7.38
N GLU A 208 -5.56 -21.88 8.34
CA GLU A 208 -7.00 -21.89 8.52
C GLU A 208 -7.52 -20.44 8.65
N GLU A 209 -8.69 -20.16 8.10
CA GLU A 209 -9.27 -18.83 8.18
C GLU A 209 -9.43 -18.45 9.67
N PRO A 210 -8.90 -17.30 10.12
CA PRO A 210 -8.97 -16.95 11.53
C PRO A 210 -10.43 -16.81 11.97
N HIS A 211 -10.80 -17.53 13.04
CA HIS A 211 -12.08 -17.30 13.71
C HIS A 211 -11.91 -16.12 14.66
N CYS A 212 -11.91 -14.90 14.12
CA CYS A 212 -12.00 -13.71 14.95
C CYS A 212 -13.27 -13.84 15.80
N PRO A 213 -13.18 -13.88 17.14
CA PRO A 213 -14.35 -14.06 17.96
C PRO A 213 -15.24 -12.85 17.71
N VAL A 214 -16.35 -13.08 17.02
CA VAL A 214 -17.48 -12.16 17.04
C VAL A 214 -17.79 -12.03 18.52
N ALA A 215 -17.56 -10.84 19.10
CA ALA A 215 -17.93 -10.59 20.47
C ALA A 215 -19.41 -10.99 20.59
N THR A 216 -19.67 -12.10 21.28
CA THR A 216 -21.02 -12.51 21.61
C THR A 216 -21.58 -11.42 22.49
N ALA A 217 -22.46 -10.59 21.91
CA ALA A 217 -23.26 -9.66 22.67
C ALA A 217 -24.14 -10.48 23.62
N SER A 218 -23.78 -10.44 24.91
CA SER A 218 -24.67 -10.77 26.02
C SER A 218 -25.37 -9.52 26.50
#